data_AF-A0A6A7KQF1-F1
#
_entry.id   AF-A0A6A7KQF1-F1
#
_cell.length_a   1.000
_cell.length_b   1.000
_cell.length_c   1.000
_cell.angle_alpha   90.00
_cell.angle_beta   90.00
_cell.angle_gamma   90.00
#
_symmetry.space_group_name_H-M   'P 1'
#
loop_
_entity.id
_entity.type
_entity.pdbx_description
1 polymer ?
#
loop_
_entity_poly.entity_id
_entity_poly.type
_entity_poly.pdbx_seq_one_letter_code
_entity_poly.pdbx_strand_id
1 'polypeptide(L)'
;MRILAVLLSTALLAACAGDRADRGLGPSCAAGLDAANHDLGAAKAAGLAESVNWGKAASLISAAKIQQQFSEYQNCVVKTKEARRLLGEIPRR
;
A
#
# COMPACT_ATOMS: atom_id res chain seq x y z
N MET A 1 37.46 -5.05 24.41
CA MET A 1 37.00 -5.83 23.23
C MET A 1 35.64 -6.51 23.46
N ARG A 2 35.42 -7.23 24.57
CA ARG A 2 34.11 -7.86 24.90
C ARG A 2 32.93 -6.87 25.00
N ILE A 3 33.14 -5.69 25.60
CA ILE A 3 32.08 -4.67 25.75
C ILE A 3 31.67 -4.07 24.39
N LEU A 4 32.62 -3.88 23.47
CA LEU A 4 32.33 -3.39 22.12
C LEU A 4 31.48 -4.38 21.32
N ALA A 5 31.76 -5.69 21.46
CA ALA A 5 30.99 -6.74 20.79
C ALA A 5 29.55 -6.82 21.30
N VAL A 6 29.34 -6.64 22.61
CA VAL A 6 27.99 -6.61 23.21
C VAL A 6 27.20 -5.38 22.73
N LEU A 7 27.82 -4.20 22.67
CA LEU A 7 27.18 -2.97 22.19
C LEU A 7 26.80 -3.07 20.70
N LEU A 8 27.69 -3.62 19.85
CA LEU A 8 27.37 -3.86 18.44
C LEU A 8 26.16 -4.79 18.28
N SER A 9 26.14 -5.88 19.06
CA SER A 9 25.06 -6.88 19.00
C SER A 9 23.70 -6.25 19.31
N THR A 10 23.62 -5.38 20.33
CA THR A 10 22.37 -4.71 20.71
C THR A 10 21.87 -3.69 19.68
N ALA A 11 22.77 -3.06 18.92
CA ALA A 11 22.39 -2.09 17.89
C ALA A 11 21.72 -2.75 16.67
N LEU A 12 22.13 -3.97 16.31
CA LEU A 12 21.55 -4.74 15.19
C LEU A 12 20.10 -5.16 15.46
N LEU A 13 19.71 -5.40 16.72
CA LEU A 13 18.34 -5.77 17.09
C LEU A 13 17.34 -4.61 16.95
N ALA A 14 17.80 -3.35 17.01
CA ALA A 14 16.92 -2.19 16.84
C ALA A 14 16.43 -2.03 15.40
N ALA A 15 17.12 -2.60 14.41
CA ALA A 15 16.71 -2.57 13.01
C ALA A 15 15.59 -3.57 12.67
N CYS A 16 15.32 -4.55 13.54
CA CYS A 16 14.19 -5.49 13.37
C CYS A 16 12.87 -4.95 13.93
N ALA A 17 12.89 -3.84 14.67
CA ALA A 17 11.66 -3.17 15.07
C ALA A 17 11.16 -2.35 13.88
N GLY A 18 10.22 -2.92 13.11
CA GLY A 18 9.64 -2.30 11.92
C GLY A 18 9.22 -0.84 12.10
N ASP A 19 9.05 -0.13 10.98
CA ASP A 19 8.88 1.33 10.98
C ASP A 19 7.78 1.77 11.95
N ARG A 20 8.10 2.76 12.80
CA ARG A 20 7.14 3.30 13.77
C ARG A 20 5.95 3.95 13.07
N ALA A 21 6.13 4.44 11.85
CA ALA A 21 5.07 5.04 11.04
C ALA A 21 4.00 4.02 10.63
N ASP A 22 4.34 2.73 10.55
CA ASP A 22 3.43 1.66 10.15
C ASP A 22 2.58 1.11 11.31
N ARG A 23 2.94 1.45 12.55
CA ARG A 23 2.26 0.92 13.74
C ARG A 23 0.78 1.31 13.74
N GLY A 24 -0.09 0.30 13.69
CA GLY A 24 -1.55 0.47 13.74
C GLY A 24 -2.20 0.82 12.40
N LEU A 25 -1.43 0.97 11.31
CA LEU A 25 -1.98 1.27 9.98
C LEU A 25 -2.44 0.02 9.20
N GLY A 26 -2.12 -1.19 9.67
CA GLY A 26 -2.52 -2.45 9.03
C GLY A 26 -4.01 -2.54 8.68
N PRO A 27 -4.93 -2.27 9.62
CA PRO A 27 -6.37 -2.25 9.33
C PRO A 27 -6.77 -1.21 8.27
N SER A 28 -6.17 -0.03 8.30
CA SER A 28 -6.43 1.05 7.32
C SER A 28 -5.96 0.67 5.92
N CYS A 29 -4.78 0.05 5.81
CA CYS A 29 -4.26 -0.48 4.55
C CYS A 29 -5.19 -1.57 4.01
N ALA A 30 -5.63 -2.52 4.84
CA ALA A 30 -6.54 -3.59 4.44
C ALA A 30 -7.88 -3.04 3.93
N ALA A 31 -8.55 -2.17 4.70
CA ALA A 31 -9.79 -1.54 4.29
C ALA A 31 -9.64 -0.71 3.00
N GLY A 32 -8.51 0.00 2.86
CA GLY A 32 -8.20 0.77 1.65
C GLY A 32 -8.01 -0.13 0.42
N LEU A 33 -7.32 -1.27 0.57
CA LEU A 33 -7.11 -2.27 -0.48
C LEU A 33 -8.43 -2.89 -0.93
N ASP A 34 -9.31 -3.25 0.01
CA ASP A 34 -10.61 -3.84 -0.31
C ASP A 34 -11.49 -2.84 -1.07
N ALA A 35 -11.58 -1.60 -0.58
CA ALA A 35 -12.32 -0.54 -1.27
C ALA A 35 -11.76 -0.24 -2.66
N ALA A 36 -10.43 -0.15 -2.81
CA ALA A 36 -9.82 0.13 -4.10
C ALA A 36 -10.02 -1.02 -5.11
N ASN A 37 -9.97 -2.28 -4.67
CA ASN A 37 -10.27 -3.44 -5.53
C ASN A 37 -11.74 -3.45 -5.96
N HIS A 38 -12.67 -3.10 -5.05
CA HIS A 38 -14.07 -2.95 -5.38
C HIS A 38 -14.26 -1.88 -6.46
N ASP A 39 -13.72 -0.68 -6.25
CA ASP A 39 -13.84 0.45 -7.19
C ASP A 39 -13.23 0.09 -8.55
N LEU A 40 -12.09 -0.61 -8.57
CA LEU A 40 -11.44 -1.08 -9.80
C LEU A 40 -12.31 -2.07 -10.58
N GLY A 41 -12.94 -3.01 -9.87
CA GLY A 41 -13.87 -3.99 -10.43
C GLY A 41 -15.14 -3.33 -10.98
N ALA A 42 -15.71 -2.38 -10.24
CA ALA A 42 -16.86 -1.60 -10.69
C ALA A 42 -16.55 -0.80 -11.96
N ALA A 43 -15.40 -0.13 -12.01
CA ALA A 43 -14.95 0.58 -13.20
C ALA A 43 -14.75 -0.35 -14.40
N LYS A 44 -14.19 -1.55 -14.18
CA LYS A 44 -14.05 -2.57 -15.23
C LYS A 44 -15.41 -3.03 -15.75
N ALA A 45 -16.37 -3.28 -14.86
CA ALA A 45 -17.73 -3.68 -15.23
C ALA A 45 -18.46 -2.57 -16.03
N ALA A 46 -18.14 -1.30 -15.76
CA ALA A 46 -18.62 -0.15 -16.53
C ALA A 46 -17.90 0.05 -17.88
N GLY A 47 -17.04 -0.87 -18.31
CA GLY A 47 -16.32 -0.78 -19.58
C GLY A 47 -15.12 0.19 -19.56
N LEU A 48 -14.68 0.64 -18.39
CA LEU A 48 -13.63 1.66 -18.26
C LEU A 48 -12.21 1.08 -18.23
N ALA A 49 -12.05 -0.22 -18.48
CA ALA A 49 -10.76 -0.90 -18.35
C ALA A 49 -9.69 -0.43 -19.34
N GLU A 50 -10.09 0.14 -20.48
CA GLU A 50 -9.17 0.70 -21.48
C GLU A 50 -8.63 2.10 -21.10
N SER A 51 -9.16 2.70 -20.03
CA SER A 51 -8.68 3.99 -19.54
C SER A 51 -7.26 3.88 -18.98
N VAL A 52 -6.40 4.84 -19.35
CA VAL A 52 -5.05 4.97 -18.77
C VAL A 52 -5.11 5.08 -17.25
N ASN A 53 -6.08 5.82 -16.72
CA ASN A 53 -6.23 5.98 -15.27
C ASN A 53 -6.68 4.68 -14.59
N TRP A 54 -7.45 3.83 -15.28
CA TRP A 54 -7.78 2.49 -14.78
C TRP A 54 -6.52 1.62 -14.67
N GLY A 55 -5.68 1.60 -15.71
CA GLY A 55 -4.42 0.84 -15.70
C GLY A 55 -3.43 1.32 -14.63
N LYS A 56 -3.33 2.64 -14.42
CA LYS A 56 -2.54 3.22 -13.32
C LYS A 56 -3.08 2.81 -11.95
N ALA A 57 -4.40 2.87 -11.76
CA ALA A 57 -5.04 2.45 -10.51
C ALA A 57 -4.79 0.96 -10.23
N ALA A 58 -4.94 0.07 -11.22
CA ALA A 58 -4.63 -1.35 -11.10
C ALA A 58 -3.17 -1.60 -10.67
N SER A 59 -2.23 -0.84 -11.24
CA SER A 59 -0.81 -0.93 -10.90
C SER A 59 -0.55 -0.49 -9.46
N LEU A 60 -1.16 0.61 -9.01
CA LEU A 60 -1.04 1.11 -7.64
C LEU A 60 -1.63 0.13 -6.61
N ILE A 61 -2.78 -0.47 -6.92
CA ILE A 61 -3.42 -1.49 -6.07
C ILE A 61 -2.52 -2.71 -5.93
N SER A 62 -1.90 -3.16 -7.04
CA SER A 62 -0.95 -4.27 -7.02
C SER A 62 0.28 -3.96 -6.14
N ALA A 63 0.85 -2.77 -6.28
CA ALA A 63 1.96 -2.33 -5.44
C ALA A 63 1.56 -2.20 -3.97
N ALA A 64 0.37 -1.69 -3.67
CA ALA A 64 -0.15 -1.58 -2.31
C ALA A 64 -0.30 -2.96 -1.64
N LYS A 65 -0.73 -3.97 -2.40
CA LYS A 65 -0.84 -5.35 -1.90
C LYS A 65 0.51 -5.94 -1.51
N ILE A 66 1.55 -5.69 -2.31
CA ILE A 66 2.92 -6.08 -1.98
C ILE A 66 3.34 -5.37 -0.68
N GLN A 67 3.11 -4.07 -0.57
CA GLN A 67 3.45 -3.29 0.63
C GLN A 67 2.72 -3.80 1.88
N GLN A 68 1.45 -4.17 1.78
CA GLN A 68 0.71 -4.82 2.86
C GLN A 68 1.40 -6.10 3.34
N GLN A 69 1.90 -6.94 2.42
CA GLN A 69 2.57 -8.20 2.74
C GLN A 69 3.90 -7.99 3.47
N PHE A 70 4.58 -6.87 3.22
CA PHE A 70 5.83 -6.50 3.89
C PHE A 70 5.62 -5.56 5.09
N SER A 71 4.37 -5.35 5.52
CA SER A 71 4.02 -4.44 6.63
C SER A 71 4.38 -2.96 6.41
N GLU A 72 4.55 -2.54 5.16
CA GLU A 72 4.78 -1.16 4.70
C GLU A 72 3.44 -0.41 4.53
N TYR A 73 2.69 -0.31 5.62
CA TYR A 73 1.29 0.11 5.65
C TYR A 73 1.07 1.59 5.29
N GLN A 74 1.95 2.51 5.64
CA GLN A 74 1.84 3.93 5.29
C GLN A 74 1.80 4.10 3.78
N ASN A 75 2.74 3.48 3.08
CA ASN A 75 2.81 3.53 1.62
C ASN A 75 1.62 2.83 0.98
N CYS A 76 1.18 1.70 1.55
CA CYS A 76 -0.06 1.03 1.13
C CYS A 76 -1.28 1.98 1.21
N VAL A 77 -1.48 2.67 2.33
CA VAL A 77 -2.59 3.62 2.52
C VAL A 77 -2.55 4.74 1.49
N VAL A 78 -1.37 5.30 1.23
CA VAL A 78 -1.20 6.36 0.21
C VAL A 78 -1.57 5.85 -1.18
N LYS A 79 -1.10 4.66 -1.57
CA LYS A 79 -1.35 4.09 -2.90
C LYS A 79 -2.82 3.70 -3.10
N THR A 80 -3.47 3.15 -2.10
CA THR A 80 -4.91 2.81 -2.19
C THR A 80 -5.75 4.07 -2.37
N LYS A 81 -5.46 5.15 -1.63
CA LYS A 81 -6.13 6.46 -1.80
C LYS A 81 -5.93 7.02 -3.21
N GLU A 82 -4.70 6.98 -3.72
CA GLU A 82 -4.38 7.48 -5.05
C GLU A 82 -5.05 6.67 -6.17
N ALA A 83 -5.07 5.34 -6.04
CA ALA A 83 -5.77 4.48 -7.00
C ALA A 83 -7.25 4.84 -7.11
N ARG A 84 -7.92 5.07 -5.97
CA ARG A 84 -9.32 5.46 -5.92
C ARG A 84 -9.55 6.86 -6.51
N ARG A 85 -8.64 7.81 -6.29
CA ARG A 85 -8.66 9.13 -6.94
C ARG A 85 -8.64 8.99 -8.46
N LEU A 86 -7.70 8.21 -9.00
CA LEU A 86 -7.58 7.99 -10.44
C LEU A 86 -8.83 7.34 -11.05
N LEU A 87 -9.46 6.40 -10.34
CA LEU A 87 -10.72 5.79 -10.79
C LEU A 87 -11.87 6.79 -10.83
N GLY A 88 -11.92 7.72 -9.87
CA GLY A 88 -12.89 8.82 -9.85
C GLY A 88 -12.70 9.84 -10.97
N GLU A 89 -11.50 9.94 -11.55
CA GLU A 89 -11.19 10.85 -12.65
C GLU A 89 -11.51 10.29 -14.03
N ILE A 90 -11.95 9.03 -14.13
CA ILE A 90 -12.32 8.45 -15.42
C ILE A 90 -13.67 9.04 -15.87
N PRO A 91 -13.74 9.70 -17.04
CA PRO A 91 -15.00 10.22 -17.57
C PRO A 91 -15.98 9.07 -17.84
N ARG A 92 -17.21 9.19 -17.32
CA ARG A 92 -18.30 8.28 -17.65
C ARG A 92 -19.05 8.85 -18.85
N ARG A 93 -19.04 8.12 -19.97
CA ARG A 93 -19.81 8.46 -21.18
C ARG A 93 -21.25 7.98 -21.05
#